data_AF-A0A368FJ43-F1
#
_entry.id   AF-A0A368FJ43-F1
#
_cell.length_a   1.000
_cell.length_b   1.000
_cell.length_c   1.000
_cell.angle_alpha   90.00
_cell.angle_beta   90.00
_cell.angle_gamma   90.00
#
_symmetry.space_group_name_H-M   'P 1'
#
loop_
_entity.id
_entity.type
_entity.pdbx_description
1 polymer ?
#
loop_
_entity_poly.entity_id
_entity_poly.type
_entity_poly.pdbx_seq_one_letter_code
_entity_poly.pdbx_strand_id
1 'polypeptide(L)'
;MHWFWKKRYEQFELERKKKREHATARRRVPPPYISVKHTINETTLVVPDIKVFKKPEVKPSFVCAVTGRPARYRDPVFKKPEVKPSFVCAVTGRPARYRDPVTGLPYSTPFTFKIIRDKYHKYLKTITDNPEVTEYMKQFE
;
A
#
# COMPACT_ATOMS: atom_id res chain seq x y z
N MET A 1 -21.47 32.19 -34.64
CA MET A 1 -20.40 31.25 -34.21
C MET A 1 -20.64 30.59 -32.84
N HIS A 2 -21.31 31.24 -31.89
CA HIS A 2 -21.57 30.69 -30.54
C HIS A 2 -22.38 29.37 -30.51
N TRP A 3 -23.36 29.22 -31.42
CA TRP A 3 -24.20 28.02 -31.53
C TRP A 3 -23.43 26.75 -31.93
N PHE A 4 -22.46 26.87 -32.83
CA PHE A 4 -21.65 25.75 -33.31
C PHE A 4 -20.70 25.23 -32.22
N TRP A 5 -20.17 26.15 -31.40
CA TRP A 5 -19.31 25.80 -30.27
C TRP A 5 -20.08 25.07 -29.16
N LYS A 6 -21.31 25.52 -28.86
CA LYS A 6 -22.19 24.86 -27.89
C LYS A 6 -22.56 23.42 -28.31
N LYS A 7 -22.94 23.22 -29.57
CA LYS A 7 -23.19 21.90 -30.16
C LYS A 7 -21.97 20.96 -30.06
N ARG A 8 -20.78 21.48 -30.39
CA ARG A 8 -19.52 20.71 -30.33
C ARG A 8 -19.14 20.35 -28.90
N TYR A 9 -19.38 21.25 -27.94
CA TYR A 9 -19.15 21.02 -26.52
C TYR A 9 -20.12 19.97 -25.94
N GLU A 10 -21.40 20.03 -26.30
CA GLU A 10 -22.40 19.01 -25.92
C GLU A 10 -22.03 17.61 -26.45
N GLN A 11 -21.56 17.51 -27.71
CA GLN A 11 -21.05 16.26 -28.26
C GLN A 11 -19.84 15.72 -27.51
N PHE A 12 -18.89 16.58 -27.14
CA PHE A 12 -17.71 16.18 -26.38
C PHE A 12 -18.05 15.67 -24.97
N GLU A 13 -18.99 16.31 -24.28
CA GLU A 13 -19.47 15.86 -22.96
C GLU A 13 -20.21 14.51 -23.06
N LEU A 14 -21.05 14.32 -24.08
CA LEU A 14 -21.72 13.03 -24.34
C LEU A 14 -20.70 11.91 -24.64
N GLU A 15 -19.66 12.19 -25.42
CA GLU A 15 -18.59 11.22 -25.66
C GLU A 15 -17.82 10.86 -24.38
N ARG A 16 -17.52 11.83 -23.52
CA ARG A 16 -16.90 11.56 -22.21
C ARG A 16 -17.80 10.71 -21.33
N LYS A 17 -19.12 11.00 -21.31
CA LYS A 17 -20.09 10.23 -20.55
C LYS A 17 -20.17 8.77 -21.03
N LYS A 18 -20.25 8.55 -22.35
CA LYS A 18 -20.25 7.21 -22.96
C LYS A 18 -18.97 6.44 -22.66
N LYS A 19 -17.80 7.11 -22.71
CA LYS A 19 -16.51 6.51 -22.33
C LYS A 19 -16.48 6.13 -20.85
N ARG A 20 -17.01 6.97 -19.96
CA ARG A 20 -17.14 6.66 -18.52
C ARG A 20 -18.02 5.43 -18.32
N GLU A 21 -19.23 5.43 -18.87
CA GLU A 21 -20.19 4.32 -18.75
C GLU A 21 -19.62 3.00 -19.26
N HIS A 22 -18.97 3.00 -20.42
CA HIS A 22 -18.32 1.81 -20.97
C HIS A 22 -17.11 1.34 -20.13
N ALA A 23 -16.33 2.25 -19.55
CA ALA A 23 -15.27 1.90 -18.61
C ALA A 23 -15.82 1.30 -17.29
N THR A 24 -16.96 1.81 -16.80
CA THR A 24 -17.67 1.25 -15.64
C THR A 24 -18.23 -0.14 -15.96
N ALA A 25 -18.78 -0.35 -17.17
CA ALA A 25 -19.27 -1.64 -17.63
C ALA A 25 -18.16 -2.70 -17.72
N ARG A 26 -16.97 -2.34 -18.25
CA ARG A 26 -15.81 -3.23 -18.33
C ARG A 26 -15.22 -3.62 -16.97
N ARG A 27 -15.44 -2.80 -15.93
CA ARG A 27 -14.98 -3.08 -14.55
C ARG A 27 -15.94 -3.96 -13.77
N ARG A 28 -17.14 -4.24 -14.28
CA ARG A 28 -18.01 -5.26 -13.69
C ARG A 28 -17.43 -6.62 -14.06
N VAL A 29 -16.80 -7.29 -13.10
CA VAL A 29 -16.47 -8.71 -13.24
C VAL A 29 -17.81 -9.43 -13.38
N PRO A 30 -18.06 -10.20 -14.46
CA PRO A 30 -19.26 -11.03 -14.53
C PRO A 30 -19.15 -12.05 -13.40
N PRO A 31 -19.98 -11.94 -12.35
CA PRO A 31 -19.87 -12.85 -11.24
C PRO A 31 -20.45 -14.18 -11.68
N PRO A 32 -19.90 -15.29 -11.19
CA PRO A 32 -20.64 -16.52 -11.23
C PRO A 32 -21.67 -16.37 -10.08
N TYR A 33 -22.90 -15.97 -10.41
CA TYR A 33 -23.92 -15.62 -9.42
C TYR A 33 -24.27 -16.83 -8.56
N ILE A 34 -24.16 -16.69 -7.24
CA ILE A 34 -24.69 -17.68 -6.31
C ILE A 34 -26.22 -17.60 -6.42
N SER A 35 -26.86 -18.68 -6.87
CA SER A 35 -28.32 -18.75 -6.96
C SER A 35 -28.87 -19.63 -5.85
N VAL A 36 -29.77 -19.08 -5.04
CA VAL A 36 -30.52 -19.81 -4.01
C VAL A 36 -31.87 -20.20 -4.58
N LYS A 37 -32.20 -21.48 -4.57
CA LYS A 37 -33.52 -22.00 -4.96
C LYS A 37 -34.20 -22.59 -3.73
N HIS A 38 -35.31 -22.00 -3.33
CA HIS A 38 -36.14 -22.50 -2.24
C HIS A 38 -37.29 -23.34 -2.82
N THR A 39 -37.44 -24.57 -2.35
CA THR A 39 -38.63 -25.40 -2.59
C THR A 39 -39.30 -25.72 -1.26
N ILE A 40 -40.46 -26.37 -1.30
CA ILE A 40 -41.26 -26.70 -0.11
C ILE A 40 -40.49 -27.62 0.85
N ASN A 41 -39.60 -28.47 0.33
CA ASN A 41 -38.92 -29.51 1.12
C ASN A 41 -37.43 -29.23 1.35
N GLU A 42 -36.79 -28.42 0.51
CA GLU A 42 -35.35 -28.13 0.62
C GLU A 42 -34.94 -26.81 -0.02
N THR A 43 -33.83 -26.25 0.47
CA THR A 43 -33.18 -25.07 -0.10
C THR A 43 -31.85 -25.50 -0.72
N THR A 44 -31.68 -25.31 -2.03
CA THR A 44 -30.45 -25.65 -2.75
C THR A 44 -29.67 -24.39 -3.13
N LEU A 45 -28.35 -24.43 -2.93
CA LEU A 45 -27.41 -23.35 -3.23
C LEU A 45 -26.53 -23.77 -4.41
N VAL A 46 -26.66 -23.09 -5.55
CA VAL A 46 -25.75 -23.27 -6.69
C VAL A 46 -24.63 -22.26 -6.56
N VAL A 47 -23.47 -22.71 -6.08
CA VAL A 47 -22.24 -21.93 -6.05
C VAL A 47 -21.41 -22.32 -7.26
N PRO A 48 -21.28 -21.44 -8.25
CA PRO A 48 -20.46 -21.74 -9.41
C PRO A 48 -18.96 -21.71 -9.08
N ASP A 49 -18.17 -22.53 -9.79
CA ASP A 49 -16.75 -22.74 -9.49
C ASP A 49 -15.96 -21.43 -9.54
N ILE A 50 -15.29 -21.12 -8.43
CA ILE A 50 -14.38 -19.99 -8.33
C ILE A 50 -13.18 -20.30 -9.22
N LYS A 51 -13.15 -19.75 -10.43
CA LYS A 51 -11.98 -19.83 -11.30
C LYS A 51 -10.79 -19.24 -10.55
N VAL A 52 -9.82 -20.08 -10.20
CA VAL A 52 -8.57 -19.64 -9.56
C VAL A 52 -7.93 -18.60 -10.46
N PHE A 53 -7.81 -17.37 -9.97
CA PHE A 53 -7.18 -16.28 -10.69
C PHE A 53 -5.69 -16.63 -10.89
N LYS A 54 -5.34 -17.14 -12.08
CA LYS A 54 -3.95 -17.26 -12.49
C LYS A 54 -3.48 -15.86 -12.89
N LYS A 55 -2.69 -15.24 -12.02
CA LYS A 55 -2.05 -13.95 -12.33
C LYS A 55 -1.33 -14.12 -13.67
N PRO A 56 -1.68 -13.32 -14.70
CA PRO A 56 -1.01 -13.44 -15.99
C PRO A 56 0.48 -13.16 -15.77
N GLU A 57 1.33 -14.00 -16.37
CA GLU A 57 2.78 -13.79 -16.37
C GLU A 57 3.09 -12.54 -17.19
N VAL A 58 3.10 -11.38 -16.54
CA VAL A 58 3.55 -10.15 -17.16
C VAL A 58 5.07 -10.21 -17.23
N LYS A 59 5.62 -10.51 -18.42
CA LYS A 59 7.06 -10.35 -18.67
C LYS A 59 7.36 -8.85 -18.57
N PRO A 60 8.18 -8.39 -17.60
CA PRO A 60 8.53 -6.98 -17.51
C PRO A 60 9.33 -6.59 -18.75
N SER A 61 8.73 -5.78 -19.63
CA SER A 61 9.44 -5.15 -20.73
C SER A 61 10.26 -3.98 -20.17
N PHE A 62 11.52 -4.24 -19.86
CA PHE A 62 12.45 -3.15 -19.55
C PHE A 62 12.64 -2.35 -20.82
N VAL A 63 12.34 -1.04 -20.76
CA VAL A 63 12.63 -0.10 -21.85
C VAL A 63 13.93 0.64 -21.52
N CYS A 64 14.75 0.88 -22.53
CA CYS A 64 15.92 1.74 -22.40
C CYS A 64 15.45 3.17 -22.10
N ALA A 65 15.95 3.79 -21.02
CA ALA A 65 15.56 5.14 -20.62
C ALA A 65 15.88 6.22 -21.68
N VAL A 66 16.88 5.97 -22.53
CA VAL A 66 17.30 6.89 -23.60
C VAL A 66 16.51 6.66 -24.89
N THR A 67 16.30 5.41 -25.29
CA THR A 67 15.74 5.08 -26.61
C THR A 67 14.27 4.67 -26.60
N GLY A 68 13.69 4.39 -25.42
CA GLY A 68 12.30 3.89 -25.26
C GLY A 68 12.05 2.50 -25.85
N ARG A 69 13.07 1.89 -26.50
CA ARG A 69 13.00 0.55 -27.10
C ARG A 69 13.18 -0.53 -26.04
N PRO A 70 12.61 -1.74 -26.23
CA PRO A 70 12.84 -2.86 -25.32
C PRO A 70 14.34 -3.13 -25.20
N ALA A 71 14.85 -3.11 -23.97
CA ALA A 71 16.25 -3.32 -23.66
C ALA A 71 16.64 -4.74 -24.06
N ARG A 72 17.41 -4.87 -25.16
CA ARG A 72 17.86 -6.15 -25.71
C ARG A 72 18.98 -6.80 -24.90
N TYR A 73 19.64 -6.03 -24.03
CA TYR A 73 20.79 -6.48 -23.27
C TYR A 73 20.59 -6.17 -21.79
N ARG A 74 20.55 -7.22 -20.97
CA ARG A 74 20.90 -7.11 -19.55
C ARG A 74 22.40 -7.18 -19.49
N ASP A 75 23.07 -6.14 -19.00
CA ASP A 75 24.45 -6.30 -18.51
C ASP A 75 24.42 -7.40 -17.44
N PRO A 76 25.03 -8.58 -17.66
CA PRO A 76 25.05 -9.66 -16.67
C PRO A 76 25.79 -9.24 -15.37
N VAL A 77 26.51 -8.13 -15.43
CA VAL A 77 27.26 -7.52 -14.33
C VAL A 77 26.41 -6.54 -13.52
N PHE A 78 25.29 -6.02 -14.05
CA PHE A 78 24.43 -5.09 -13.32
C PHE A 78 23.56 -5.84 -12.30
N LYS A 79 24.16 -6.13 -11.15
CA LYS A 79 23.42 -6.54 -9.96
C LYS A 79 22.62 -5.33 -9.47
N LYS A 80 21.30 -5.43 -9.48
CA LYS A 80 20.44 -4.41 -8.85
C LYS A 80 20.93 -4.25 -7.40
N PRO A 81 21.23 -3.03 -6.94
CA PRO A 81 21.66 -2.84 -5.56
C PRO A 81 20.58 -3.41 -4.64
N GLU A 82 21.01 -4.20 -3.66
CA GLU A 82 20.09 -4.77 -2.67
C GLU A 82 19.30 -3.63 -2.03
N VAL A 83 17.98 -3.74 -2.10
CA VAL A 83 17.09 -2.74 -1.53
C VAL A 83 17.24 -2.82 -0.02
N LYS A 84 17.86 -1.80 0.59
CA LYS A 84 17.99 -1.71 2.04
C LYS A 84 16.61 -1.80 2.67
N PRO A 85 16.40 -2.63 3.70
CA PRO A 85 15.10 -2.73 4.36
C PRO A 85 14.73 -1.35 4.93
N SER A 86 13.58 -0.82 4.54
CA SER A 86 13.07 0.43 5.11
C SER A 86 12.67 0.17 6.56
N PHE A 87 13.28 0.88 7.50
CA PHE A 87 12.86 0.80 8.90
C PHE A 87 11.46 1.38 9.05
N VAL A 88 10.62 0.69 9.82
CA VAL A 88 9.22 1.08 10.06
C VAL A 88 9.12 1.65 11.46
N CYS A 89 8.42 2.77 11.62
CA CYS A 89 8.22 3.45 12.89
C CYS A 89 7.49 2.53 13.89
N ALA A 90 8.08 2.33 15.06
CA ALA A 90 7.55 1.43 16.09
C ALA A 90 6.16 1.84 16.62
N VAL A 91 5.79 3.12 16.50
CA VAL A 91 4.51 3.63 17.00
C VAL A 91 3.42 3.65 15.91
N THR A 92 3.77 4.02 14.68
CA THR A 92 2.78 4.36 13.64
C THR A 92 2.77 3.42 12.43
N GLY A 93 3.75 2.52 12.29
CA GLY A 93 3.84 1.66 11.11
C GLY A 93 4.25 2.39 9.80
N ARG A 94 4.49 3.71 9.86
CA ARG A 94 4.97 4.51 8.73
C ARG A 94 6.49 4.32 8.53
N PRO A 95 7.04 4.57 7.33
CA PRO A 95 8.49 4.57 7.15
C PRO A 95 9.16 5.55 8.14
N ALA A 96 10.16 5.04 8.84
CA ALA A 96 10.92 5.80 9.82
C ALA A 96 11.94 6.70 9.12
N ARG A 97 12.11 7.91 9.68
CA ARG A 97 13.09 8.88 9.20
C ARG A 97 14.36 8.87 10.05
N TYR A 98 14.22 8.52 11.33
CA TYR A 98 15.28 8.58 12.34
C TYR A 98 15.25 7.37 13.28
N ARG A 99 16.30 7.24 14.10
CA ARG A 99 16.40 6.26 15.19
C ARG A 99 16.75 6.96 16.49
N ASP A 100 16.18 6.52 17.59
CA ASP A 100 16.50 7.04 18.92
C ASP A 100 17.91 6.55 19.34
N PRO A 101 18.84 7.43 19.76
CA PRO A 101 20.18 7.02 20.19
C PRO A 101 20.20 6.15 21.45
N VAL A 102 19.19 6.22 22.31
CA VAL A 102 19.17 5.43 23.56
C VAL A 102 18.45 4.11 23.36
N THR A 103 17.22 4.14 22.82
CA THR A 103 16.43 2.91 22.65
C THR A 103 16.70 2.16 21.34
N GLY A 104 17.36 2.79 20.37
CA GLY A 104 17.56 2.24 19.02
C GLY A 104 16.28 2.16 18.19
N LEU A 105 15.13 2.57 18.72
CA LEU A 105 13.84 2.39 18.07
C LEU A 105 13.67 3.35 16.89
N PRO A 106 13.20 2.87 15.71
CA PRO A 106 12.93 3.71 14.56
C PRO A 106 11.65 4.54 14.77
N TYR A 107 11.70 5.83 14.42
CA TYR A 107 10.55 6.75 14.51
C TYR A 107 10.45 7.69 13.29
N SER A 108 9.26 8.26 13.10
CA SER A 108 8.96 9.08 11.90
C SER A 108 8.79 10.57 12.23
N THR A 109 8.16 10.90 13.36
CA THR A 109 7.87 12.28 13.78
C THR A 109 8.37 12.57 15.20
N PRO A 110 8.62 13.83 15.58
CA PRO A 110 9.00 14.20 16.95
C PRO A 110 7.97 13.80 18.00
N PHE A 111 6.67 13.82 17.64
CA PHE A 111 5.61 13.33 18.51
C PHE A 111 5.76 11.83 18.84
N THR A 112 6.09 11.01 17.84
CA THR A 112 6.36 9.58 18.08
C THR A 112 7.61 9.36 18.93
N PHE A 113 8.62 10.23 18.83
CA PHE A 113 9.80 10.19 19.70
C PHE A 113 9.43 10.45 21.18
N LYS A 114 8.57 11.44 21.45
CA LYS A 114 8.07 11.71 22.81
C LYS A 114 7.37 10.49 23.41
N ILE A 115 6.47 9.85 22.65
CA ILE A 115 5.79 8.62 23.09
C ILE A 115 6.78 7.50 23.43
N ILE A 116 7.81 7.31 22.61
CA ILE A 116 8.84 6.29 22.84
C ILE A 116 9.57 6.57 24.15
N ARG A 117 10.03 7.81 24.38
CA ARG A 117 10.75 8.17 25.61
C ARG A 117 9.88 8.13 26.86
N ASP A 118 8.62 8.59 26.77
CA ASP A 118 7.68 8.50 27.88
C ASP A 118 7.44 7.04 28.30
N LYS A 119 7.27 6.13 27.32
CA LYS A 119 7.14 4.69 27.59
C LYS A 119 8.41 4.09 28.16
N TYR A 120 9.57 4.46 27.62
CA TYR A 120 10.86 4.01 28.12
C TYR A 120 11.09 4.43 29.58
N HIS A 121 10.78 5.68 29.92
CA HIS A 121 10.90 6.16 31.31
C HIS A 121 9.95 5.43 32.26
N LYS A 122 8.72 5.13 31.83
CA LYS A 122 7.78 4.30 32.61
C LYS A 122 8.31 2.89 32.83
N TYR A 123 8.94 2.30 31.81
CA TYR A 123 9.58 0.99 31.92
C TYR A 123 10.76 1.00 32.88
N LEU A 124 11.63 2.01 32.82
CA LEU A 124 12.76 2.13 33.76
C LEU A 124 12.30 2.21 35.22
N LYS A 125 11.18 2.88 35.51
CA LYS A 125 10.61 2.91 36.87
C LYS A 125 10.21 1.54 37.41
N THR A 126 9.92 0.57 36.54
CA THR A 126 9.59 -0.80 36.96
C THR A 126 10.83 -1.62 37.32
N ILE A 127 12.02 -1.15 36.96
CA ILE A 127 13.29 -1.83 37.23
C ILE A 127 13.93 -1.14 38.44
N THR A 128 13.76 -1.73 39.64
CA THR A 128 14.33 -1.20 40.89
C THR A 128 15.73 -1.72 41.19
N ASP A 129 16.12 -2.84 40.58
CA ASP A 129 17.24 -3.65 41.09
C ASP A 129 18.60 -3.25 40.51
N ASN A 130 18.62 -2.41 39.46
CA ASN A 130 19.84 -2.04 38.75
C ASN A 130 20.34 -0.64 39.14
N PRO A 131 21.58 -0.52 39.68
CA PRO A 131 22.11 0.78 40.10
C PRO A 131 22.29 1.76 38.93
N GLU A 132 22.69 1.26 37.76
CA GLU A 132 22.85 2.08 36.55
C GLU A 132 21.55 2.79 36.13
N VAL A 133 20.41 2.12 36.29
CA VAL A 133 19.10 2.71 36.00
C VAL A 133 18.81 3.82 36.98
N THR A 134 19.10 3.62 38.27
CA THR A 134 18.88 4.66 39.30
C THR A 134 19.76 5.89 39.05
N GLU A 135 21.01 5.72 38.63
CA GLU A 135 21.90 6.83 38.25
C GLU A 135 21.37 7.58 37.03
N TYR A 136 20.93 6.85 36.00
CA TYR A 136 20.32 7.46 34.82
C TYR A 136 19.05 8.25 35.18
N MET A 137 18.19 7.74 36.08
CA MET A 137 16.97 8.45 36.48
C MET A 137 17.27 9.74 37.25
N LYS A 138 18.30 9.76 38.10
CA LYS A 138 18.76 10.97 38.83
C LYS A 138 19.17 12.11 37.91
N GLN A 139 19.55 11.81 36.66
CA GLN A 139 19.95 12.83 35.69
C GLN A 139 18.79 13.70 35.19
N PHE A 140 17.54 13.26 35.39
CA PHE A 140 16.33 13.96 34.93
C PHE A 140 15.45 14.48 36.08
N GLU A 141 15.89 14.28 37.32
CA GLU A 141 15.31 14.84 38.55
C GLU A 141 15.91 16.22 38.85
#